data_AF-M6K7N6-F1
#
_entry.id   AF-M6K7N6-F1
#
_cell.length_a   1.000
_cell.length_b   1.000
_cell.length_c   1.000
_cell.angle_alpha   90.00
_cell.angle_beta   90.00
_cell.angle_gamma   90.00
#
_symmetry.space_group_name_H-M   'P 1'
#
loop_
_entity.id
_entity.type
_entity.pdbx_description
1 polymer ?
#
loop_
_entity_poly.entity_id
_entity_poly.type
_entity_poly.pdbx_seq_one_letter_code
_entity_poly.pdbx_strand_id
1 'polypeptide(L)'
;ENSLERRQFSTTESGINNLLQWLTLNDIVGLEAGSQSFRIAKSILNKGVQVIVLNPGNLATIYQSLKKTDKEDSLKIARLIQRHPIEELPTVPIPNDEEEDNRRLCSEHENWTKQLTQGKNRLHSLFTQAGLTQITKNTYEQKQIEKSL
;
A
#
# COMPACT_ATOMS: atom_id res chain seq x y z
N GLU A 1 9.90 -15.32 -32.36
CA GLU A 1 9.32 -15.97 -31.17
C GLU A 1 9.62 -15.09 -29.97
N ASN A 2 8.62 -14.57 -29.25
CA ASN A 2 8.89 -13.88 -27.98
C ASN A 2 9.13 -14.95 -26.91
N SER A 3 10.39 -15.20 -26.58
CA SER A 3 10.77 -16.07 -25.48
C SER A 3 10.27 -15.49 -24.16
N LEU A 4 9.43 -16.25 -23.44
CA LEU A 4 8.96 -15.88 -22.10
C LEU A 4 10.09 -16.04 -21.09
N GLU A 5 10.71 -14.94 -20.69
CA GLU A 5 11.66 -14.92 -19.58
C GLU A 5 10.96 -14.68 -18.24
N ARG A 6 11.43 -15.37 -17.19
CA ARG A 6 10.91 -15.24 -15.83
C ARG A 6 12.08 -15.00 -14.88
N ARG A 7 12.05 -13.90 -14.14
CA ARG A 7 12.99 -13.60 -13.06
C ARG A 7 12.26 -13.19 -11.80
N GLN A 8 12.87 -13.50 -10.66
CA GLN A 8 12.41 -13.07 -9.35
C GLN A 8 13.44 -12.09 -8.79
N PHE A 9 12.95 -10.96 -8.29
CA PHE A 9 13.75 -9.93 -7.64
C PHE A 9 13.31 -9.79 -6.19
N SER A 10 14.21 -9.36 -5.31
CA SER A 10 13.86 -9.06 -3.92
C SER A 10 13.29 -7.65 -3.81
N THR A 11 12.53 -7.39 -2.75
CA THR A 11 11.96 -6.06 -2.44
C THR A 11 12.96 -5.12 -1.75
N THR A 12 14.21 -5.57 -1.59
CA THR A 12 15.31 -4.74 -1.08
C THR A 12 15.72 -3.71 -2.11
N GLU A 13 16.43 -2.67 -1.67
CA GLU A 13 16.94 -1.62 -2.55
C GLU A 13 17.87 -2.20 -3.65
N SER A 14 18.74 -3.15 -3.29
CA SER A 14 19.58 -3.87 -4.25
C SER A 14 18.75 -4.68 -5.27
N GLY A 15 17.67 -5.32 -4.83
CA GLY A 15 16.78 -6.09 -5.69
C GLY A 15 16.01 -5.21 -6.68
N ILE A 16 15.53 -4.05 -6.21
CA ILE A 16 14.86 -3.05 -7.05
C ILE A 16 15.85 -2.46 -8.06
N ASN A 17 17.09 -2.15 -7.66
CA ASN A 17 18.11 -1.68 -8.60
C ASN A 17 18.41 -2.71 -9.69
N ASN A 18 18.48 -4.00 -9.35
CA ASN A 18 18.65 -5.07 -10.33
C ASN A 18 17.45 -5.18 -11.29
N LEU A 19 16.23 -5.04 -10.78
CA LEU A 19 15.01 -4.97 -11.60
C LEU A 19 15.09 -3.77 -12.56
N LEU A 20 15.44 -2.59 -12.04
CA LEU A 20 15.58 -1.38 -12.83
C LEU A 20 16.64 -1.56 -13.91
N GLN A 21 17.81 -2.13 -13.62
CA GLN A 21 18.85 -2.39 -14.62
C GLN A 21 18.40 -3.34 -15.73
N TRP A 22 17.54 -4.31 -15.39
CA TRP A 22 17.00 -5.26 -16.35
C TRP A 22 15.96 -4.65 -17.30
N LEU A 23 15.22 -3.62 -16.85
CA LEU A 23 14.21 -2.94 -17.66
C LEU A 23 14.81 -1.95 -18.67
N THR A 24 14.23 -1.87 -19.85
CA THR A 24 14.53 -0.89 -20.91
C THR A 24 13.44 0.19 -20.96
N LEU A 25 13.74 1.34 -21.59
CA LEU A 25 12.80 2.47 -21.69
C LEU A 25 11.55 2.18 -22.53
N ASN A 26 11.62 1.16 -23.40
CA ASN A 26 10.49 0.76 -24.24
C ASN A 26 9.60 -0.28 -23.57
N ASP A 27 9.96 -0.75 -22.38
CA ASP A 27 9.18 -1.76 -21.67
C ASP A 27 7.96 -1.12 -20.98
N ILE A 28 6.89 -1.90 -20.91
CA ILE A 28 5.68 -1.56 -20.15
C ILE A 28 5.59 -2.52 -18.97
N VAL A 29 5.55 -1.97 -17.76
CA VAL A 29 5.51 -2.75 -16.52
C VAL A 29 4.10 -2.72 -15.92
N GLY A 30 3.53 -3.91 -15.68
CA GLY A 30 2.30 -4.07 -14.91
C GLY A 30 2.57 -4.46 -13.46
N LEU A 31 1.95 -3.77 -12.51
CA LEU A 31 2.01 -4.08 -11.08
C LEU A 31 0.61 -4.22 -10.52
N GLU A 32 0.38 -5.16 -9.60
CA GLU A 32 -0.84 -5.20 -8.81
C GLU A 32 -0.76 -4.18 -7.66
N ALA A 33 -1.85 -3.46 -7.38
CA ALA A 33 -1.88 -2.50 -6.29
C ALA A 33 -1.72 -3.20 -4.92
N GLY A 34 -0.70 -2.80 -4.17
CA GLY A 34 -0.37 -3.31 -2.85
C GLY A 34 0.52 -2.32 -2.10
N SER A 35 0.88 -2.64 -0.86
CA SER A 35 1.65 -1.73 0.01
C SER A 35 3.01 -1.32 -0.58
N GLN A 36 3.70 -2.24 -1.25
CA GLN A 36 5.02 -1.99 -1.84
C GLN A 36 4.97 -1.62 -3.32
N SER A 37 3.82 -1.79 -3.98
CA SER A 37 3.72 -1.63 -5.44
C SER A 37 3.92 -0.17 -5.85
N PHE A 38 3.37 0.78 -5.09
CA PHE A 38 3.49 2.21 -5.39
C PHE A 38 4.95 2.68 -5.29
N ARG A 39 5.69 2.23 -4.27
CA ARG A 39 7.11 2.56 -4.12
C ARG A 39 7.95 2.05 -5.29
N ILE A 40 7.69 0.82 -5.74
CA ILE A 40 8.36 0.23 -6.91
C ILE A 40 7.93 0.96 -8.19
N ALA A 41 6.64 1.26 -8.33
CA ALA A 41 6.09 1.98 -9.49
C ALA A 41 6.74 3.36 -9.64
N LYS A 42 6.87 4.14 -8.55
CA LYS A 42 7.60 5.41 -8.54
C LYS A 42 9.05 5.25 -8.99
N SER A 43 9.73 4.21 -8.51
CA SER A 43 11.13 3.94 -8.88
C SER A 43 11.28 3.64 -10.38
N ILE A 44 10.35 2.90 -10.96
CA ILE A 44 10.30 2.57 -12.39
C ILE A 44 9.95 3.81 -13.22
N LEU A 45 8.96 4.60 -12.78
CA LEU A 45 8.55 5.84 -13.42
C LEU A 45 9.68 6.88 -13.43
N ASN A 46 10.44 6.99 -12.34
CA ASN A 46 11.62 7.87 -12.25
C ASN A 46 12.73 7.48 -13.22
N LYS A 47 12.83 6.20 -13.61
CA LYS A 47 13.73 5.75 -14.67
C LYS A 47 13.25 6.19 -16.07
N GLY A 48 11.99 6.57 -16.21
CA GLY A 48 11.35 6.89 -17.49
C GLY A 48 10.72 5.68 -18.18
N VAL A 49 10.51 4.58 -17.44
CA VAL A 49 9.84 3.38 -17.95
C VAL A 49 8.35 3.49 -17.68
N GLN A 50 7.53 3.04 -18.63
CA GLN A 50 6.08 3.08 -18.48
C GLN A 50 5.63 2.04 -17.44
N VAL A 51 4.85 2.48 -16.45
CA VAL A 51 4.32 1.61 -15.40
C VAL A 51 2.80 1.77 -15.26
N ILE A 52 2.12 0.65 -15.08
CA ILE A 52 0.67 0.56 -14.94
C ILE A 52 0.40 -0.21 -13.65
N VAL A 53 -0.29 0.43 -12.71
CA VAL A 53 -0.74 -0.22 -11.47
C VAL A 53 -2.20 -0.64 -11.64
N LEU A 54 -2.51 -1.90 -11.41
CA LEU A 54 -3.83 -2.52 -11.61
C LEU A 54 -4.53 -2.77 -10.29
N ASN A 55 -5.85 -2.59 -10.25
CA ASN A 55 -6.64 -2.79 -9.04
C ASN A 55 -6.85 -4.30 -8.76
N PRO A 56 -6.38 -4.83 -7.61
CA PRO A 56 -6.53 -6.24 -7.23
C PRO A 56 -7.99 -6.68 -7.14
N GLY A 57 -8.89 -5.80 -6.70
CA GLY A 57 -10.33 -6.11 -6.56
C GLY A 57 -11.00 -6.37 -7.91
N ASN A 58 -10.62 -5.60 -8.94
CA ASN A 58 -11.14 -5.79 -10.29
C ASN A 58 -10.44 -6.94 -11.02
N LEU A 59 -9.14 -7.16 -10.75
CA LEU A 59 -8.41 -8.32 -11.24
C LEU A 59 -9.00 -9.62 -10.69
N ALA A 60 -9.41 -9.66 -9.42
CA ALA A 60 -10.03 -10.83 -8.80
C ALA A 60 -11.33 -11.27 -9.50
N THR A 61 -12.11 -10.32 -10.01
CA THR A 61 -13.32 -10.59 -10.82
C THR A 61 -12.96 -11.25 -12.16
N ILE A 62 -11.83 -10.87 -12.76
CA ILE A 62 -11.33 -11.42 -14.02
C ILE A 62 -10.68 -12.81 -13.82
N TYR A 63 -10.13 -13.08 -12.62
CA TYR A 63 -9.29 -14.25 -12.36
C TYR A 63 -9.85 -15.24 -11.33
N GLN A 64 -11.15 -15.55 -11.37
CA GLN A 64 -11.86 -16.59 -10.56
C GLN A 64 -11.32 -18.03 -10.72
N SER A 65 -10.00 -18.23 -10.61
CA SER A 65 -9.29 -19.48 -10.83
C SER A 65 -8.59 -19.92 -9.55
N LEU A 66 -8.83 -21.18 -9.17
CA LEU A 66 -8.35 -21.84 -7.96
C LEU A 66 -6.85 -22.20 -8.04
N LYS A 67 -5.98 -21.19 -7.94
CA LYS A 67 -4.60 -21.24 -7.39
C LYS A 67 -3.93 -19.88 -7.62
N LYS A 68 -3.76 -19.11 -6.55
CA LYS A 68 -3.00 -17.85 -6.55
C LYS A 68 -1.52 -18.18 -6.46
N THR A 69 -0.75 -17.90 -7.51
CA THR A 69 0.70 -18.02 -7.46
C THR A 69 1.29 -16.82 -8.19
N ASP A 70 2.29 -16.18 -7.59
CA ASP A 70 2.89 -14.94 -8.09
C ASP A 70 3.35 -15.05 -9.56
N LYS A 71 3.77 -16.25 -9.98
CA LYS A 71 4.21 -16.54 -11.36
C LYS A 71 3.08 -16.50 -12.38
N GLU A 72 1.94 -17.11 -12.05
CA GLU A 72 0.77 -17.13 -12.94
C GLU A 72 0.13 -15.75 -12.99
N ASP A 73 0.08 -15.05 -11.86
CA ASP A 73 -0.51 -13.71 -11.76
C ASP A 73 0.33 -12.69 -12.55
N SER A 74 1.67 -12.77 -12.48
CA SER A 74 2.57 -11.95 -13.32
C SER A 74 2.36 -12.19 -14.82
N LEU A 75 2.22 -13.44 -15.24
CA LEU A 75 1.99 -13.79 -16.65
C LEU A 75 0.62 -13.29 -17.14
N LYS A 76 -0.40 -13.41 -16.30
CA LYS A 76 -1.76 -12.94 -16.59
C LYS A 76 -1.79 -11.43 -16.78
N ILE A 77 -1.13 -10.67 -15.90
CA ILE A 77 -1.00 -9.21 -16.00
C ILE A 77 -0.30 -8.83 -17.32
N ALA A 78 0.84 -9.47 -17.63
CA ALA A 78 1.56 -9.20 -18.87
C ALA A 78 0.70 -9.46 -20.13
N ARG A 79 -0.05 -10.57 -20.14
CA ARG A 79 -0.99 -10.88 -21.23
C ARG A 79 -2.17 -9.91 -21.29
N LEU A 80 -2.66 -9.42 -20.16
CA LEU A 80 -3.76 -8.46 -20.09
C LEU A 80 -3.35 -7.13 -20.73
N ILE A 81 -2.17 -6.61 -20.35
CA ILE A 81 -1.59 -5.39 -20.91
C ILE A 81 -1.30 -5.55 -22.41
N GLN A 82 -0.86 -6.73 -22.85
CA GLN A 82 -0.62 -6.99 -24.27
C GLN A 82 -1.91 -7.06 -25.11
N ARG A 83 -3.01 -7.55 -24.52
CA ARG A 83 -4.27 -7.81 -25.25
C ARG A 83 -5.21 -6.61 -25.32
N HIS A 84 -5.19 -5.75 -24.30
CA HIS A 84 -6.12 -4.63 -24.19
C HIS A 84 -5.39 -3.29 -24.28
N PRO A 85 -6.00 -2.27 -24.90
CA PRO A 85 -5.48 -0.91 -24.81
C PRO A 85 -5.47 -0.47 -23.34
N ILE A 86 -4.47 0.32 -22.97
CA ILE A 86 -4.22 0.73 -21.57
C ILE A 86 -5.42 1.46 -20.95
N GLU A 87 -6.19 2.17 -21.78
CA GLU A 87 -7.37 2.94 -21.39
C GLU A 87 -8.53 2.07 -20.88
N GLU A 88 -8.60 0.81 -21.32
CA GLU A 88 -9.64 -0.14 -20.87
C GLU A 88 -9.24 -0.91 -19.60
N LEU A 89 -8.01 -0.74 -19.12
CA LEU A 89 -7.51 -1.45 -17.95
C LEU A 89 -8.00 -0.80 -16.65
N PRO A 90 -8.34 -1.60 -15.62
CA PRO A 90 -8.70 -1.09 -14.30
C PRO A 90 -7.44 -0.59 -13.57
N THR A 91 -7.00 0.60 -13.92
CA THR A 91 -5.78 1.21 -13.37
C THR A 91 -6.04 1.93 -12.05
N VAL A 92 -5.03 1.95 -11.19
CA VAL A 92 -4.99 2.74 -9.96
C VAL A 92 -3.95 3.84 -10.19
N PRO A 93 -4.30 5.13 -9.99
CA PRO A 93 -3.33 6.20 -10.11
C PRO A 93 -2.23 6.04 -9.07
N ILE A 94 -0.99 6.22 -9.50
CA ILE A 94 0.17 6.29 -8.60
C ILE A 94 0.08 7.63 -7.87
N PRO A 95 -0.02 7.65 -6.53
CA PRO A 95 -0.15 8.90 -5.79
C PRO A 95 1.11 9.74 -5.96
N ASN A 96 0.94 11.05 -6.10
CA ASN A 96 2.05 12.00 -6.02
C ASN A 96 2.64 12.00 -4.59
N ASP A 97 3.84 12.53 -4.42
CA ASP A 97 4.50 12.63 -3.11
C ASP A 97 3.66 13.41 -2.10
N GLU A 98 3.06 14.52 -2.51
CA GLU A 98 2.16 15.32 -1.67
C GLU A 98 0.89 14.55 -1.25
N GLU A 99 0.30 13.77 -2.17
CA GLU A 99 -0.86 12.94 -1.87
C GLU A 99 -0.50 11.79 -0.93
N GLU A 100 0.70 11.21 -1.08
CA GLU A 100 1.21 10.16 -0.20
C GLU A 100 1.47 10.70 1.21
N ASP A 101 2.09 11.87 1.35
CA ASP A 101 2.33 12.53 2.63
C ASP A 101 1.02 12.86 3.34
N ASN A 102 0.03 13.39 2.62
CA ASN A 102 -1.31 13.64 3.16
C ASN A 102 -1.99 12.34 3.63
N ARG A 103 -1.91 11.26 2.85
CA ARG A 103 -2.45 9.95 3.25
C ARG A 103 -1.73 9.39 4.48
N ARG A 104 -0.43 9.59 4.57
CA ARG A 104 0.40 9.17 5.71
C ARG A 104 0.00 9.94 6.96
N LEU A 105 -0.15 11.26 6.88
CA LEU A 105 -0.63 12.09 8.00
C LEU A 105 -1.99 11.63 8.51
N CYS A 106 -2.94 11.38 7.61
CA CYS A 106 -4.27 10.86 7.98
C CYS A 106 -4.19 9.50 8.67
N SER A 107 -3.38 8.58 8.13
CA SER A 107 -3.22 7.23 8.69
C SER A 107 -2.53 7.26 10.06
N GLU A 108 -1.51 8.10 10.21
CA GLU A 108 -0.85 8.33 11.50
C GLU A 108 -1.83 8.90 12.52
N HIS A 109 -2.59 9.93 12.16
CA HIS A 109 -3.61 10.51 13.04
C HIS A 109 -4.64 9.47 13.50
N GLU A 110 -5.12 8.61 12.59
CA GLU A 110 -6.02 7.52 12.94
C GLU A 110 -5.35 6.52 13.90
N ASN A 111 -4.08 6.18 13.67
CA ASN A 111 -3.29 5.30 14.52
C ASN A 111 -3.11 5.90 15.93
N TRP A 112 -2.74 7.17 16.04
CA TRP A 112 -2.63 7.89 17.31
C TRP A 112 -3.96 7.92 18.07
N THR A 113 -5.07 8.17 17.37
CA THR A 113 -6.41 8.16 17.95
C THR A 113 -6.77 6.77 18.51
N LYS A 114 -6.43 5.71 17.80
CA LYS A 114 -6.61 4.32 18.27
C LYS A 114 -5.74 4.03 19.48
N GLN A 115 -4.48 4.42 19.48
CA GLN A 115 -3.56 4.22 20.61
C GLN A 115 -4.01 4.97 21.86
N LEU A 116 -4.46 6.23 21.72
CA LEU A 116 -5.05 7.01 22.82
C LEU A 116 -6.26 6.31 23.41
N THR A 117 -7.15 5.81 22.55
CA THR A 117 -8.34 5.06 22.98
C THR A 117 -7.98 3.77 23.71
N GLN A 118 -7.01 3.01 23.18
CA GLN A 118 -6.50 1.80 23.82
C GLN A 118 -5.84 2.11 25.17
N GLY A 119 -5.07 3.19 25.27
CA GLY A 119 -4.47 3.67 26.51
C GLY A 119 -5.51 4.02 27.56
N LYS A 120 -6.53 4.82 27.19
CA LYS A 120 -7.67 5.14 28.08
C LYS A 120 -8.39 3.87 28.55
N ASN A 121 -8.65 2.93 27.65
CA ASN A 121 -9.31 1.66 28.00
C ASN A 121 -8.45 0.83 28.97
N ARG A 122 -7.14 0.73 28.71
CA ARG A 122 -6.20 0.01 29.57
C ARG A 122 -6.14 0.61 30.98
N LEU A 123 -6.05 1.94 31.09
CA LEU A 123 -6.07 2.64 32.37
C LEU A 123 -7.39 2.41 33.10
N HIS A 124 -8.52 2.53 32.40
CA HIS A 124 -9.83 2.30 33.00
C HIS A 124 -9.97 0.86 33.56
N SER A 125 -9.51 -0.16 32.82
CA SER A 125 -9.47 -1.53 33.32
C SER A 125 -8.60 -1.68 34.58
N LEU A 126 -7.42 -1.05 34.62
CA LEU A 126 -6.54 -1.06 35.79
C LEU A 126 -7.18 -0.40 37.01
N PHE A 127 -7.80 0.78 36.85
CA PHE A 127 -8.48 1.47 37.94
C PHE A 127 -9.69 0.69 38.46
N THR A 128 -10.42 0.04 37.55
CA THR A 128 -11.55 -0.82 37.91
C THR A 128 -11.08 -2.03 38.73
N GLN A 129 -9.97 -2.66 38.32
CA GLN A 129 -9.37 -3.78 39.06
C GLN A 129 -8.88 -3.36 40.46
N ALA A 130 -8.40 -2.12 40.60
CA ALA A 130 -7.98 -1.55 41.88
C ALA A 130 -9.15 -1.06 42.76
N GLY A 131 -10.41 -1.19 42.32
CA GLY A 131 -11.60 -0.72 43.05
C GLY A 131 -11.87 0.79 42.93
N LEU A 132 -11.13 1.50 42.08
CA LEU A 132 -11.24 2.96 41.85
C LEU A 132 -12.20 3.27 40.68
N THR A 133 -13.45 2.82 40.79
CA THR A 133 -14.47 2.94 39.72
C THR A 133 -14.94 4.37 39.44
N GLN A 134 -14.60 5.31 40.33
CA GLN A 134 -14.91 6.74 40.22
C GLN A 134 -14.14 7.40 39.05
N ILE A 135 -13.00 6.85 38.64
CA ILE A 135 -12.15 7.40 37.58
C ILE A 135 -12.65 6.88 36.23
N THR A 136 -13.41 7.72 35.54
CA THR A 136 -14.05 7.39 34.26
C THR A 136 -13.27 7.99 33.08
N LYS A 137 -13.58 7.55 31.86
CA LYS A 137 -12.93 8.03 30.63
C LYS A 137 -12.96 9.55 30.48
N ASN A 138 -14.01 10.20 30.99
CA ASN A 138 -14.21 11.66 30.96
C ASN A 138 -13.24 12.42 31.88
N THR A 139 -12.69 11.78 32.92
CA THR A 139 -11.74 12.43 33.84
C THR A 139 -10.42 12.79 33.15
N TYR A 140 -10.06 12.06 32.08
CA TYR A 140 -8.85 12.32 31.29
C TYR A 140 -9.03 13.41 30.22
N GLU A 141 -10.28 13.75 29.89
CA GLU A 141 -10.59 14.75 28.86
C GLU A 141 -10.49 16.18 29.38
N GLN A 142 -10.58 16.38 30.70
CA GLN A 142 -10.55 17.71 31.33
C GLN A 142 -9.16 18.31 31.57
N LYS A 143 -8.06 17.72 31.07
CA LYS A 143 -6.69 18.25 31.25
C LYS A 143 -5.96 18.69 29.97
N GLN A 144 -6.68 19.03 28.92
CA GLN A 144 -6.20 19.93 27.85
C GLN A 144 -7.34 20.92 27.57
N ILE A 145 -7.23 22.23 27.79
CA ILE A 145 -6.29 23.20 27.21
C ILE A 145 -6.02 24.32 28.24
N GLU A 146 -4.87 24.31 28.91
CA GLU A 146 -4.27 25.49 29.53
C GLU A 146 -2.76 25.44 29.24
N LYS A 147 -2.41 25.59 27.96
CA LYS A 147 -1.06 25.93 27.49
C LYS A 147 -1.08 26.31 26.01
N SER A 148 -1.70 27.45 25.71
CA SER A 148 -1.37 28.27 24.53
C SER A 148 -2.20 29.57 24.53
N LEU A 149 -1.82 30.49 25.41
CA LEU A 149 -1.79 31.93 25.16
C LEU A 149 -0.47 32.46 25.73
#